data_AF-A0A1G9AE31-F1
#
_entry.id   AF-A0A1G9AE31-F1
#
_cell.length_a   1.000
_cell.length_b   1.000
_cell.length_c   1.000
_cell.angle_alpha   90.00
_cell.angle_beta   90.00
_cell.angle_gamma   90.00
#
_symmetry.space_group_name_H-M   'P 1'
#
loop_
_entity.id
_entity.type
_entity.pdbx_description
1 polymer ?
#
loop_
_entity_poly.entity_id
_entity_poly.type
_entity_poly.pdbx_seq_one_letter_code
_entity_poly.pdbx_strand_id
1 'polypeptide(L)'
;MAKTSPARSAAKFILPDLPREKWCDFRVGYSEHNKTLVQLAEEYMCDPRTVRSCLLRNKPSSSLGKKTVPTQIDLYRDEIQDALEKALPELPDGIRSIYQLSCFLLPVLQERGYKGSERTLRNYLHLHPRVKAKFEKASIK
;
A
#
# COMPACT_ATOMS: atom_id res chain seq x y z
N MET A 1 -21.53 35.15 4.44
CA MET A 1 -20.56 35.21 3.31
C MET A 1 -19.44 34.23 3.59
N ALA A 2 -19.24 33.27 2.68
CA ALA A 2 -18.44 32.07 2.89
C ALA A 2 -16.93 32.35 2.89
N LYS A 3 -16.23 31.78 3.88
CA LYS A 3 -14.76 31.73 3.94
C LYS A 3 -14.28 30.65 2.96
N THR A 4 -13.66 31.05 1.85
CA THR A 4 -12.94 30.12 0.97
C THR A 4 -11.58 29.80 1.59
N SER A 5 -11.42 28.56 2.05
CA SER A 5 -10.15 28.02 2.56
C SER A 5 -9.04 28.07 1.50
N PRO A 6 -7.78 28.29 1.88
CA PRO A 6 -6.66 28.23 0.95
C PRO A 6 -6.49 26.78 0.48
N ALA A 7 -6.60 26.56 -0.83
CA ALA A 7 -6.25 25.31 -1.46
C ALA A 7 -4.83 24.91 -1.03
N ARG A 8 -4.70 23.75 -0.38
CA ARG A 8 -3.40 23.11 -0.11
C ARG A 8 -2.60 23.11 -1.41
N SER A 9 -1.49 23.83 -1.44
CA SER A 9 -0.60 23.88 -2.58
C SER A 9 -0.22 22.46 -2.99
N ALA A 10 -0.63 22.05 -4.18
CA ALA A 10 -0.12 20.84 -4.80
C ALA A 10 1.39 21.05 -4.96
N ALA A 11 2.19 20.39 -4.13
CA ALA A 11 3.64 20.42 -4.22
C ALA A 11 4.02 20.11 -5.68
N LYS A 12 4.59 21.11 -6.36
CA LYS A 12 4.94 21.02 -7.79
C LYS A 12 5.83 19.79 -7.97
N PHE A 13 5.43 18.94 -8.90
CA PHE A 13 6.18 17.75 -9.28
C PHE A 13 7.42 18.20 -10.08
N ILE A 14 8.50 18.53 -9.35
CA ILE A 14 9.76 19.04 -9.94
C ILE A 14 10.72 17.86 -10.07
N LEU A 15 11.11 17.55 -11.31
CA LEU A 15 12.12 16.54 -11.60
C LEU A 15 13.53 17.12 -11.35
N PRO A 16 14.51 16.32 -10.92
CA PRO A 16 15.86 16.80 -10.68
C PRO A 16 16.47 17.34 -11.97
N ASP A 17 17.22 18.44 -11.93
CA ASP A 17 17.88 18.94 -13.12
C ASP A 17 19.09 18.06 -13.45
N LEU A 18 18.98 17.29 -14.53
CA LEU A 18 19.98 16.30 -14.93
C LEU A 18 20.10 16.33 -16.46
N PRO A 19 21.32 16.18 -16.99
CA PRO A 19 21.54 16.12 -18.42
C PRO A 19 20.94 14.82 -18.99
N ARG A 20 20.51 14.87 -20.25
CA ARG A 20 19.70 13.82 -20.91
C ARG A 20 20.37 12.46 -20.84
N GLU A 21 21.69 12.41 -20.97
CA GLU A 21 22.50 11.19 -21.00
C GLU A 21 22.46 10.42 -19.67
N LYS A 22 22.07 11.10 -18.58
CA LYS A 22 21.94 10.49 -17.25
C LYS A 22 20.50 10.12 -16.90
N TRP A 23 19.53 10.35 -17.78
CA TRP A 23 18.13 10.08 -17.48
C TRP A 23 17.90 8.58 -17.30
N CYS A 24 17.11 8.22 -16.28
CA CYS A 24 16.61 6.87 -16.18
C CYS A 24 15.51 6.62 -17.23
N ASP A 25 15.27 5.35 -17.54
CA ASP A 25 14.21 4.87 -18.42
C ASP A 25 12.82 5.45 -18.12
N PHE A 26 12.43 5.57 -16.84
CA PHE A 26 11.18 6.24 -16.46
C PHE A 26 11.13 7.69 -16.92
N ARG A 27 12.27 8.40 -16.84
CA ARG A 27 12.36 9.81 -17.22
C ARG A 27 12.34 10.00 -18.74
N VAL A 28 12.97 9.10 -19.48
CA VAL A 28 12.84 9.03 -20.95
C VAL A 28 11.37 8.80 -21.32
N GLY A 29 10.72 7.81 -20.70
CA GLY A 29 9.30 7.52 -20.89
C GLY A 29 8.37 8.69 -20.57
N TYR A 30 8.61 9.37 -19.45
CA TYR A 30 7.78 10.49 -19.00
C TYR A 30 7.98 11.75 -19.85
N SER A 31 9.22 12.11 -20.16
CA SER A 31 9.55 13.39 -20.81
C SER A 31 9.57 13.32 -22.35
N GLU A 32 10.02 12.22 -22.93
CA GLU A 32 10.15 12.10 -24.40
C GLU A 32 8.94 11.41 -25.02
N HIS A 33 8.40 10.40 -24.34
CA HIS A 33 7.26 9.64 -24.84
C HIS A 33 5.92 10.12 -24.26
N ASN A 34 5.92 11.19 -23.45
CA ASN A 34 4.73 11.73 -22.78
C ASN A 34 3.89 10.67 -22.05
N LYS A 35 4.53 9.59 -21.57
CA LYS A 35 3.82 8.53 -20.84
C LYS A 35 3.42 9.04 -19.47
N THR A 36 2.19 8.73 -19.07
CA THR A 36 1.71 9.00 -17.71
C THR A 36 2.37 8.07 -16.70
N LEU A 37 2.30 8.44 -15.41
CA LEU A 37 2.77 7.57 -14.33
C LEU A 37 2.05 6.20 -14.31
N VAL A 38 0.80 6.15 -14.76
CA VAL A 38 0.00 4.92 -14.83
C VAL A 38 0.50 4.02 -15.96
N GLN A 39 0.70 4.58 -17.16
CA GLN A 39 1.23 3.82 -18.29
C GLN A 39 2.63 3.26 -18.03
N LEU A 40 3.51 4.06 -17.40
CA LEU A 40 4.81 3.59 -16.94
C LEU A 40 4.69 2.53 -15.85
N ALA A 41 3.72 2.66 -14.95
CA ALA A 41 3.49 1.66 -13.91
C ALA A 41 3.05 0.32 -14.52
N GLU A 42 2.18 0.34 -15.51
CA GLU A 42 1.74 -0.86 -16.23
C GLU A 42 2.90 -1.52 -17.00
N GLU A 43 3.66 -0.74 -17.77
CA GLU A 43 4.79 -1.21 -18.58
C GLU A 43 5.88 -1.88 -17.74
N TYR A 44 6.21 -1.29 -16.59
CA TYR A 44 7.22 -1.82 -15.66
C TYR A 44 6.60 -2.66 -14.54
N MET A 45 5.31 -3.01 -14.68
CA MET A 45 4.52 -3.79 -13.72
C MET A 45 4.64 -3.31 -12.27
N CYS A 46 4.78 -2.01 -12.00
CA CYS A 46 4.96 -1.42 -10.67
C CYS A 46 3.77 -0.55 -10.23
N ASP A 47 3.83 0.10 -9.06
CA ASP A 47 2.79 1.05 -8.62
C ASP A 47 3.12 2.46 -9.16
N PRO A 48 2.14 3.29 -9.58
CA PRO A 48 2.40 4.66 -10.03
C PRO A 48 3.18 5.54 -9.03
N ARG A 49 3.04 5.29 -7.72
CA ARG A 49 3.83 5.96 -6.66
C ARG A 49 5.29 5.54 -6.70
N THR A 50 5.57 4.29 -7.08
CA THR A 50 6.94 3.80 -7.29
C THR A 50 7.58 4.50 -8.48
N VAL A 51 6.87 4.60 -9.61
CA VAL A 51 7.32 5.38 -10.78
C VAL A 51 7.62 6.82 -10.39
N ARG A 52 6.70 7.48 -9.65
CA ARG A 52 6.90 8.85 -9.15
C ARG A 52 8.18 8.98 -8.31
N SER A 53 8.41 8.04 -7.38
CA SER A 53 9.61 8.01 -6.54
C SER A 53 10.89 7.81 -7.36
N CYS A 54 10.85 6.92 -8.35
CA CYS A 54 11.96 6.67 -9.26
C CYS A 54 12.28 7.89 -10.12
N LEU A 55 11.27 8.58 -10.65
CA LEU A 55 11.44 9.83 -11.41
C LEU A 55 12.11 10.92 -10.58
N LEU A 56 11.63 11.15 -9.36
CA LEU A 56 12.19 12.17 -8.45
C LEU A 56 13.63 11.87 -8.05
N ARG A 57 14.02 10.59 -8.01
CA ARG A 57 15.37 10.13 -7.61
C ARG A 57 16.24 9.74 -8.80
N ASN A 58 15.74 9.88 -10.02
CA ASN A 58 16.34 9.40 -11.26
C ASN A 58 16.86 7.95 -11.15
N LYS A 59 16.07 7.06 -10.53
CA LYS A 59 16.39 5.63 -10.40
C LYS A 59 15.84 4.85 -11.60
N PRO A 60 16.64 3.97 -12.23
CA PRO A 60 16.21 3.16 -13.36
C PRO A 60 15.29 2.00 -12.96
N SER A 61 14.49 1.49 -13.90
CA SER A 61 13.63 0.32 -13.68
C SER A 61 14.42 -0.93 -13.31
N SER A 62 15.67 -1.05 -13.73
CA SER A 62 16.58 -2.13 -13.30
C SER A 62 16.83 -2.15 -11.78
N SER A 63 16.64 -1.00 -11.10
CA SER A 63 16.70 -0.90 -9.64
C SER A 63 15.38 -1.25 -8.96
N LEU A 64 14.29 -1.43 -9.71
CA LEU A 64 13.10 -2.10 -9.19
C LEU A 64 13.48 -3.56 -9.03
N GLY A 65 13.78 -3.95 -7.79
CA GLY A 65 14.01 -5.35 -7.46
C GLY A 65 12.91 -6.22 -8.08
N LYS A 66 13.31 -7.34 -8.70
CA LYS A 66 12.43 -8.27 -9.41
C LYS A 66 11.12 -8.45 -8.64
N LYS A 67 9.99 -8.09 -9.26
CA LYS A 67 8.66 -8.37 -8.71
C LYS A 67 8.35 -9.85 -8.88
N THR A 68 8.80 -10.66 -7.93
CA THR A 68 8.19 -11.95 -7.60
C THR A 68 8.51 -12.24 -6.15
N VAL A 69 7.88 -11.49 -5.25
CA VAL A 69 7.71 -12.00 -3.90
C VAL A 69 6.25 -11.76 -3.58
N PRO A 70 5.47 -12.80 -3.21
CA PRO A 70 4.26 -12.58 -2.43
C PRO A 70 4.63 -11.54 -1.37
N THR A 71 3.78 -10.53 -1.15
CA THR A 71 4.04 -9.65 -0.01
C THR A 71 4.24 -10.56 1.19
N GLN A 72 5.19 -10.30 2.10
CA GLN A 72 5.48 -11.29 3.15
C GLN A 72 4.21 -11.78 3.86
N ILE A 73 3.17 -10.95 3.91
CA ILE A 73 1.84 -11.28 4.42
C ILE A 73 1.07 -12.36 3.62
N ASP A 74 1.21 -12.44 2.30
CA ASP A 74 0.60 -13.49 1.47
C ASP A 74 1.13 -14.89 1.83
N LEU A 75 2.38 -14.99 2.32
CA LEU A 75 2.95 -16.24 2.83
C LEU A 75 2.27 -16.69 4.13
N TYR A 76 1.56 -15.79 4.82
CA TYR A 76 0.85 -16.09 6.07
C TYR A 76 -0.67 -16.06 5.88
N ARG A 77 -1.16 -16.21 4.63
CA ARG A 77 -2.58 -16.11 4.31
C ARG A 77 -3.41 -17.12 5.10
N ASP A 78 -2.92 -18.36 5.19
CA ASP A 78 -3.62 -19.45 5.86
C ASP A 78 -3.64 -19.24 7.38
N GLU A 79 -2.54 -18.74 7.96
CA GLU A 79 -2.46 -18.39 9.38
C GLU A 79 -3.35 -17.20 9.72
N ILE A 80 -3.43 -16.20 8.84
CA ILE A 80 -4.35 -15.07 9.01
C ILE A 80 -5.80 -15.55 8.92
N GLN A 81 -6.12 -16.46 7.98
CA GLN A 81 -7.45 -17.03 7.84
C GLN A 81 -7.84 -17.82 9.10
N ASP A 82 -6.98 -18.72 9.59
CA ASP A 82 -7.22 -19.49 10.82
C ASP A 82 -7.38 -18.57 12.04
N ALA A 83 -6.55 -17.53 12.17
CA ALA A 83 -6.68 -16.56 13.25
C ALA A 83 -7.99 -15.76 13.15
N LEU A 84 -8.43 -15.40 11.95
CA LEU A 84 -9.70 -14.73 11.71
C LEU A 84 -10.90 -15.64 12.01
N GLU A 85 -10.84 -16.92 11.65
CA GLU A 85 -11.92 -17.88 11.92
C GLU A 85 -12.13 -18.11 13.41
N LYS A 86 -11.05 -18.07 14.19
CA LYS A 86 -11.10 -18.12 15.66
C LYS A 86 -11.59 -16.82 16.28
N ALA A 87 -11.16 -15.67 15.77
CA ALA A 87 -11.43 -14.37 16.38
C ALA A 87 -12.77 -13.72 15.97
N LEU A 88 -13.24 -13.91 14.73
CA LEU A 88 -14.44 -13.21 14.23
C LEU A 88 -15.79 -13.65 14.84
N PRO A 89 -16.01 -14.92 15.23
CA PRO A 89 -17.24 -15.34 15.92
C PRO A 89 -17.42 -14.59 17.23
N GLU A 90 -16.38 -14.53 18.06
CA GLU A 90 -16.36 -13.89 19.38
C GLU A 90 -15.14 -12.98 19.48
N LEU A 91 -15.32 -11.71 19.07
CA LEU A 91 -14.29 -10.71 19.25
C LEU A 91 -14.21 -10.34 20.75
N PRO A 92 -12.99 -10.21 21.32
CA PRO A 92 -12.81 -9.66 22.66
C PRO A 92 -13.50 -8.31 22.83
N ASP A 93 -14.01 -8.06 24.03
CA ASP A 93 -14.64 -6.79 24.39
C ASP A 93 -13.71 -5.61 24.08
N GLY A 94 -14.22 -4.66 23.29
CA GLY A 94 -13.50 -3.43 22.93
C GLY A 94 -12.92 -3.39 21.51
N ILE A 95 -12.89 -4.50 20.76
CA ILE A 95 -12.52 -4.48 19.34
C ILE A 95 -13.69 -3.96 18.50
N ARG A 96 -13.60 -2.70 18.07
CA ARG A 96 -14.64 -2.02 17.28
C ARG A 96 -14.15 -1.52 15.92
N SER A 97 -12.88 -1.74 15.60
CA SER A 97 -12.27 -1.28 14.36
C SER A 97 -11.28 -2.28 13.80
N ILE A 98 -11.02 -2.19 12.50
CA ILE A 98 -10.00 -2.99 11.80
C ILE A 98 -8.60 -2.72 12.39
N TYR A 99 -8.33 -1.51 12.88
CA TYR A 99 -7.09 -1.19 13.59
C TYR A 99 -6.94 -1.97 14.90
N GLN A 100 -7.98 -2.02 15.72
CA GLN A 100 -7.92 -2.81 16.97
C GLN A 100 -7.81 -4.30 16.67
N LEU A 101 -8.48 -4.77 15.62
CA LEU A 101 -8.34 -6.14 15.15
C LEU A 101 -6.91 -6.44 14.68
N SER A 102 -6.25 -5.55 13.93
CA SER A 102 -4.86 -5.77 13.51
C SER A 102 -3.89 -5.75 14.69
N CYS A 103 -4.09 -4.88 15.68
CA CYS A 103 -3.31 -4.90 16.92
C CYS A 103 -3.51 -6.20 17.72
N PHE A 104 -4.72 -6.74 17.73
CA PHE A 104 -5.03 -8.00 18.41
C PHE A 104 -4.43 -9.22 17.69
N LEU A 105 -4.49 -9.27 16.36
CA LEU A 105 -4.01 -10.41 15.58
C LEU A 105 -2.49 -10.42 15.39
N LEU A 106 -1.83 -9.26 15.45
CA LEU A 106 -0.40 -9.16 15.17
C LEU A 106 0.46 -10.06 16.08
N PRO A 107 0.29 -10.07 17.42
CA PRO A 107 1.07 -10.96 18.29
C PRO A 107 0.87 -12.44 17.96
N VAL A 108 -0.37 -12.86 17.69
CA VAL A 108 -0.70 -14.24 17.31
C VAL A 108 0.00 -14.66 16.03
N LEU A 109 0.09 -13.76 15.05
CA LEU A 109 0.80 -14.02 13.80
C LEU A 109 2.33 -14.02 14.00
N GLN A 110 2.84 -13.16 14.88
CA GLN A 110 4.26 -13.11 15.21
C GLN A 110 4.74 -14.40 15.88
N GLU A 111 3.92 -15.02 16.75
CA GLU A 111 4.19 -16.35 17.33
C GLU A 111 4.28 -17.44 16.25
N ARG A 112 3.55 -17.27 15.14
CA ARG A 112 3.61 -18.16 13.96
C ARG A 112 4.69 -17.76 12.96
N GLY A 113 5.56 -16.83 13.33
CA GLY A 113 6.73 -16.43 12.56
C GLY A 113 6.51 -15.26 11.60
N TYR A 114 5.34 -14.61 11.59
CA TYR A 114 5.12 -13.39 10.79
C TYR A 114 6.01 -12.24 11.27
N LYS A 115 6.83 -11.70 10.36
CA LYS A 115 7.77 -10.60 10.65
C LYS A 115 7.31 -9.23 10.10
N GLY A 116 6.13 -9.17 9.49
CA GLY A 116 5.63 -7.94 8.90
C GLY A 116 5.05 -6.96 9.93
N SER A 117 4.78 -5.73 9.48
CA SER A 117 4.24 -4.68 10.35
C SER A 117 2.73 -4.82 10.57
N GLU A 118 2.24 -4.22 11.66
CA GLU A 118 0.82 -4.01 11.91
C GLU A 118 0.13 -3.33 10.72
N ARG A 119 0.78 -2.32 10.13
CA ARG A 119 0.22 -1.57 9.00
C ARG A 119 -0.01 -2.47 7.79
N THR A 120 0.91 -3.39 7.53
CA THR A 120 0.79 -4.38 6.44
C THR A 120 -0.41 -5.29 6.70
N LEU A 121 -0.54 -5.79 7.93
CA LEU A 121 -1.67 -6.61 8.36
C LEU A 121 -2.99 -5.87 8.23
N ARG A 122 -3.09 -4.65 8.75
CA ARG A 122 -4.29 -3.83 8.67
C ARG A 122 -4.74 -3.58 7.23
N ASN A 123 -3.80 -3.27 6.33
CA ASN A 123 -4.11 -3.07 4.92
C ASN A 123 -4.67 -4.35 4.27
N TYR A 124 -4.12 -5.52 4.62
CA TYR A 124 -4.66 -6.80 4.16
C TYR A 124 -6.08 -7.05 4.71
N LEU A 125 -6.30 -6.82 6.01
CA LEU A 125 -7.60 -6.98 6.65
C LEU A 125 -8.67 -6.05 6.05
N HIS A 126 -8.31 -4.83 5.63
CA HIS A 126 -9.22 -3.92 4.92
C HIS A 126 -9.74 -4.48 3.60
N LEU A 127 -8.94 -5.31 2.92
CA LEU A 127 -9.33 -5.95 1.66
C LEU A 127 -10.10 -7.26 1.89
N HIS A 128 -10.14 -7.76 3.14
CA HIS A 128 -10.75 -9.06 3.45
C HIS A 128 -12.29 -8.95 3.57
N PRO A 129 -13.08 -9.60 2.69
CA PRO A 129 -14.54 -9.40 2.62
C PRO A 129 -15.27 -9.67 3.94
N ARG A 130 -14.88 -10.72 4.68
CA ARG A 130 -15.51 -11.08 5.96
C ARG A 130 -15.22 -10.07 7.07
N VAL A 131 -14.02 -9.48 7.08
CA VAL A 131 -13.64 -8.47 8.07
C VAL A 131 -14.40 -7.18 7.78
N LYS A 132 -14.41 -6.76 6.52
CA LYS A 132 -15.16 -5.60 6.05
C LYS A 132 -16.64 -5.71 6.42
N ALA A 133 -17.28 -6.85 6.15
CA ALA A 133 -18.69 -7.09 6.50
C ALA A 133 -18.96 -7.03 8.01
N LYS A 134 -18.04 -7.48 8.87
CA LYS A 134 -18.19 -7.45 10.33
C LYS A 134 -18.16 -6.01 10.87
N PHE A 135 -17.24 -5.17 10.37
CA PHE A 135 -17.07 -3.80 10.85
C PHE A 135 -17.95 -2.76 10.14
N GLU A 136 -18.44 -3.04 8.92
CA GLU A 136 -19.47 -2.20 8.26
C GLU A 136 -20.83 -2.36 8.94
N LYS A 137 -21.21 -3.58 9.33
CA LYS A 137 -22.46 -3.83 10.09
C LYS A 137 -22.47 -3.16 11.48
N ALA A 138 -21.31 -2.90 12.07
CA ALA A 138 -21.18 -2.25 13.37
C ALA A 138 -21.30 -0.72 13.32
N SER A 139 -21.25 -0.11 12.12
CA SER A 139 -21.31 1.34 11.94
C SER A 139 -22.73 1.87 11.67
N ILE A 140 -23.73 0.99 11.63
CA ILE A 140 -25.16 1.33 11.49
C ILE A 140 -25.85 0.99 12.81
N LYS A 141 -25.59 1.76 13.86
CA LYS A 141 -26.42 1.84 15.06
C LYS A 141 -26.20 3.18 15.73
#